data_AF-A0A1D6KUH9-F1
#
_entry.id   AF-A0A1D6KUH9-F1
#
_cell.length_a   1.000
_cell.length_b   1.000
_cell.length_c   1.000
_cell.angle_alpha   90.00
_cell.angle_beta   90.00
_cell.angle_gamma   90.00
#
_symmetry.space_group_name_H-M   'P 1'
#
loop_
_entity.id
_entity.type
_entity.pdbx_description
1 polymer ?
#
loop_
_entity_poly.entity_id
_entity_poly.type
_entity_poly.pdbx_seq_one_letter_code
_entity_poly.pdbx_strand_id
1 'polypeptide(L)'
;MTAMLCGQAEIELYIESLANASSRSNPRISPNCNQNSWALGCQPGWACMVSGTEPSDGPSAELVPQRAESCRPCCPGFFCPRGLTCMMPCPLGAYCPLGTLNDTTGLCDPYFYQITPGKSTACGAADSWADIVTTNDIFCPPGHYCPSTTQKYNCSSGHYCRKGSTDEKSYLGLCFATGVQLFWPIHFISSKNVIQIS
;
A
#
# COMPACT_ATOMS: atom_id res chain seq x y z
N MET A 1 -1.67 -11.79 -16.46
CA MET A 1 -1.72 -10.83 -15.32
C MET A 1 -1.58 -9.38 -15.77
N THR A 2 -0.92 -9.09 -16.90
CA THR A 2 -0.81 -7.76 -17.50
C THR A 2 -2.14 -7.09 -17.84
N ALA A 3 -3.18 -7.86 -18.17
CA ALA A 3 -4.50 -7.34 -18.54
C ALA A 3 -5.24 -6.58 -17.41
N MET A 4 -4.76 -6.62 -16.16
CA MET A 4 -5.35 -5.89 -15.02
C MET A 4 -4.48 -4.74 -14.51
N LEU A 5 -3.26 -4.59 -15.04
CA LEU A 5 -2.37 -3.52 -14.60
C LEU A 5 -2.87 -2.17 -15.10
N CYS A 6 -2.78 -1.15 -14.24
CA CYS A 6 -3.13 0.21 -14.64
C CYS A 6 -2.20 0.72 -15.74
N GLY A 7 -2.77 1.34 -16.77
CA GLY A 7 -2.05 2.12 -17.77
C GLY A 7 -1.77 3.55 -17.30
N GLN A 8 -1.10 4.35 -18.13
CA GLN A 8 -0.73 5.73 -17.80
C GLN A 8 -1.93 6.60 -17.40
N ALA A 9 -2.99 6.63 -18.22
CA ALA A 9 -4.18 7.43 -17.93
C ALA A 9 -4.88 7.06 -16.61
N GLU A 10 -4.86 5.78 -16.24
CA GLU A 10 -5.43 5.30 -14.97
C GLU A 10 -4.59 5.73 -13.76
N ILE A 11 -3.26 5.73 -13.91
CA ILE A 11 -2.32 6.19 -12.87
C ILE A 11 -2.45 7.71 -12.68
N GLU A 12 -2.57 8.48 -13.76
CA GLU A 12 -2.78 9.93 -13.68
C GLU A 12 -4.06 10.27 -12.92
N LEU A 13 -5.17 9.58 -13.21
CA LEU A 13 -6.43 9.73 -12.46
C LEU A 13 -6.26 9.41 -10.96
N TYR A 14 -5.49 8.36 -10.63
CA TYR A 14 -5.22 8.03 -9.23
C TYR A 14 -4.48 9.17 -8.53
N ILE A 15 -3.40 9.67 -9.13
CA ILE A 15 -2.59 10.75 -8.54
C ILE A 15 -3.41 12.04 -8.38
N GLU A 16 -4.22 12.40 -9.38
CA GLU A 16 -5.15 13.52 -9.28
C GLU A 16 -6.16 13.34 -8.14
N SER A 17 -6.67 12.12 -7.93
CA SER A 17 -7.59 11.82 -6.83
C SER A 17 -6.94 12.01 -5.46
N LEU A 18 -5.64 11.71 -5.33
CA LEU A 18 -4.88 11.93 -4.10
C LEU A 18 -4.69 13.42 -3.82
N ALA A 19 -4.33 14.21 -4.83
CA ALA A 19 -4.18 15.67 -4.69
C ALA A 19 -5.50 16.34 -4.27
N ASN A 20 -6.61 15.86 -4.83
CA ASN A 20 -7.94 16.42 -4.58
C ASN A 20 -8.65 15.81 -3.35
N ALA A 21 -8.05 14.85 -2.64
CA ALA A 21 -8.64 14.23 -1.45
C ALA A 21 -8.90 15.22 -0.30
N SER A 22 -8.28 16.41 -0.34
CA SER A 22 -8.53 17.53 0.57
C SER A 22 -9.76 18.38 0.20
N SER A 23 -10.29 18.21 -1.01
CA SER A 23 -11.45 18.95 -1.54
C SER A 23 -12.70 18.08 -1.46
N ARG A 24 -13.82 18.63 -0.97
CA ARG A 24 -15.14 17.95 -0.91
C ARG A 24 -15.74 17.69 -2.31
N SER A 25 -15.02 17.93 -3.39
CA SER A 25 -15.45 17.61 -4.75
C SER A 25 -15.09 16.17 -5.08
N ASN A 26 -16.12 15.43 -5.49
CA ASN A 26 -16.10 14.03 -5.91
C ASN A 26 -14.74 13.66 -6.54
N PRO A 27 -13.96 12.72 -5.97
CA PRO A 27 -12.70 12.30 -6.59
C PRO A 27 -13.00 11.91 -8.03
N ARG A 28 -12.13 12.24 -8.98
CA ARG A 28 -12.33 11.85 -10.38
C ARG A 28 -12.28 10.32 -10.45
N ILE A 29 -13.44 9.71 -10.31
CA ILE A 29 -13.66 8.26 -10.39
C ILE A 29 -13.45 7.86 -11.84
N SER A 30 -12.86 6.68 -12.09
CA SER A 30 -12.72 6.13 -13.44
C SER A 30 -14.04 6.25 -14.21
N PRO A 31 -14.03 6.53 -15.53
CA PRO A 31 -15.23 6.42 -16.35
C PRO A 31 -15.88 5.03 -16.27
N ASN A 32 -15.10 4.00 -15.92
CA ASN A 32 -15.59 2.63 -15.66
C ASN A 32 -16.44 2.53 -14.39
N CYS A 33 -16.41 3.51 -13.50
CA CYS A 33 -16.99 3.46 -12.16
C CYS A 33 -18.04 4.55 -11.91
N ASN A 34 -19.00 4.72 -12.82
CA ASN A 34 -20.15 5.59 -12.61
C ASN A 34 -21.31 4.86 -11.91
N GLN A 35 -22.35 5.60 -11.50
CA GLN A 35 -23.51 5.05 -10.78
C GLN A 35 -24.26 3.96 -11.58
N ASN A 36 -24.18 4.01 -12.91
CA ASN A 36 -24.80 3.04 -13.82
C ASN A 36 -23.83 1.92 -14.27
N SER A 37 -22.52 2.07 -14.07
CA SER A 37 -21.48 1.16 -14.58
C SER A 37 -20.64 0.54 -13.47
N TRP A 38 -21.10 0.54 -12.22
CA TRP A 38 -20.31 0.10 -11.07
C TRP A 38 -19.89 -1.37 -11.20
N ALA A 39 -18.71 -1.61 -11.75
CA ALA A 39 -18.10 -2.92 -11.86
C ALA A 39 -17.68 -3.45 -10.47
N LEU A 40 -17.45 -4.75 -10.35
CA LEU A 40 -16.84 -5.34 -9.14
C LEU A 40 -15.46 -4.70 -8.86
N GLY A 41 -14.68 -4.44 -9.90
CA GLY A 41 -13.37 -3.79 -9.77
C GLY A 41 -13.42 -2.35 -9.27
N CYS A 42 -14.58 -1.69 -9.22
CA CYS A 42 -14.68 -0.36 -8.60
C CYS A 42 -14.60 -0.43 -7.06
N GLN A 43 -14.72 -1.62 -6.48
CA GLN A 43 -14.57 -1.86 -5.05
C GLN A 43 -13.09 -1.84 -4.64
N PRO A 44 -12.78 -1.37 -3.41
CA PRO A 44 -11.42 -1.40 -2.89
C PRO A 44 -10.85 -2.83 -2.90
N GLY A 45 -9.61 -2.98 -3.36
CA GLY A 45 -8.90 -4.26 -3.39
C GLY A 45 -9.21 -5.16 -4.60
N TRP A 46 -10.03 -4.72 -5.55
CA TRP A 46 -10.45 -5.51 -6.72
C TRP A 46 -10.06 -4.84 -8.04
N ALA A 47 -9.78 -5.64 -9.06
CA ALA A 47 -9.49 -5.18 -10.41
C ALA A 47 -10.17 -6.07 -11.46
N CYS A 48 -10.42 -5.52 -12.65
CA CYS A 48 -11.02 -6.21 -13.78
C CYS A 48 -10.07 -6.25 -14.98
N MET A 49 -10.27 -7.24 -15.84
CA MET A 49 -9.57 -7.31 -17.12
C MET A 49 -10.14 -6.28 -18.09
N VAL A 50 -9.30 -5.87 -19.04
CA VAL A 50 -9.75 -5.14 -20.23
C VAL A 50 -10.73 -6.01 -21.02
N SER A 51 -11.86 -5.44 -21.44
CA SER A 51 -12.85 -6.10 -22.29
C SER A 51 -12.45 -5.97 -23.76
N GLY A 52 -12.15 -7.09 -24.43
CA GLY A 52 -11.92 -7.13 -25.88
C GLY A 52 -10.61 -6.48 -26.36
N THR A 53 -10.22 -6.81 -27.60
CA THR A 53 -8.89 -6.61 -28.21
C THR A 53 -8.32 -5.20 -28.07
N GLU A 54 -7.03 -5.16 -27.72
CA GLU A 54 -6.01 -4.09 -27.86
C GLU A 54 -6.47 -2.69 -28.32
N PRO A 55 -5.84 -1.62 -27.80
CA PRO A 55 -6.03 -0.31 -28.40
C PRO A 55 -5.67 -0.41 -29.88
N SER A 56 -6.64 -0.08 -30.75
CA SER A 56 -6.36 0.28 -32.13
C SER A 56 -5.12 1.17 -32.15
N ASP A 57 -4.10 0.80 -32.94
CA ASP A 57 -2.90 1.59 -33.24
C ASP A 57 -3.29 3.00 -33.69
N GLY A 58 -3.49 3.87 -32.71
CA GLY A 58 -4.01 5.21 -32.83
C GLY A 58 -3.55 6.02 -31.62
N PRO A 59 -3.50 7.35 -31.72
CA PRO A 59 -2.82 8.22 -30.76
C PRO A 59 -3.66 8.39 -29.48
N SER A 60 -3.90 7.32 -28.73
CA SER A 60 -4.77 7.31 -27.55
C SER A 60 -4.03 6.77 -26.32
N ALA A 61 -2.91 7.41 -25.99
CA ALA A 61 -2.36 7.35 -24.63
C ALA A 61 -3.22 8.16 -23.63
N GLU A 62 -4.30 8.80 -24.10
CA GLU A 62 -5.08 9.80 -23.36
C GLU A 62 -6.43 9.26 -22.83
N LEU A 63 -6.90 8.08 -23.27
CA LEU A 63 -8.17 7.50 -22.82
C LEU A 63 -7.99 6.30 -21.89
N VAL A 64 -8.76 6.29 -20.81
CA VAL A 64 -8.87 5.17 -19.87
C VAL A 64 -9.53 3.96 -20.55
N PRO A 65 -8.91 2.76 -20.55
CA PRO A 65 -9.49 1.58 -21.18
C PRO A 65 -10.73 1.09 -20.43
N GLN A 66 -11.68 0.53 -21.18
CA GLN A 66 -12.88 -0.09 -20.61
C GLN A 66 -12.51 -1.41 -19.92
N ARG A 67 -12.96 -1.58 -18.67
CA ARG A 67 -12.71 -2.80 -17.88
C ARG A 67 -13.99 -3.23 -17.17
N ALA A 68 -14.52 -4.39 -17.54
CA ALA A 68 -15.73 -4.93 -16.91
C ALA A 68 -15.69 -6.44 -16.67
N GLU A 69 -14.68 -7.14 -17.18
CA GLU A 69 -14.67 -8.60 -17.24
C GLU A 69 -13.75 -9.26 -16.22
N SER A 70 -14.14 -10.47 -15.77
CA SER A 70 -13.35 -11.35 -14.90
C SER A 70 -12.71 -10.62 -13.71
N CYS A 71 -13.48 -9.76 -13.04
CA CYS A 71 -13.00 -9.03 -11.88
C CYS A 71 -12.58 -9.97 -10.76
N ARG A 72 -11.44 -9.70 -10.13
CA ARG A 72 -10.87 -10.53 -9.07
C ARG A 72 -10.16 -9.67 -8.01
N PRO A 73 -9.93 -10.22 -6.81
CA PRO A 73 -9.01 -9.63 -5.85
C PRO A 73 -7.65 -9.34 -6.48
N CYS A 74 -7.06 -8.21 -6.09
CA CYS A 74 -5.74 -7.87 -6.57
C CYS A 74 -4.68 -8.83 -6.00
N CYS A 75 -3.66 -9.09 -6.79
CA CYS A 75 -2.62 -10.03 -6.41
C CYS A 75 -1.81 -9.49 -5.21
N PRO A 76 -1.27 -10.36 -4.34
CA PRO A 76 -0.28 -9.94 -3.36
C PRO A 76 0.86 -9.15 -4.02
N GLY A 77 1.30 -8.08 -3.37
CA GLY A 77 2.28 -7.14 -3.91
C GLY A 77 1.70 -6.05 -4.80
N PHE A 78 0.38 -6.01 -4.99
CA PHE A 78 -0.34 -4.96 -5.71
C PHE A 78 -1.43 -4.36 -4.83
N PHE A 79 -1.88 -3.16 -5.17
CA PHE A 79 -3.02 -2.49 -4.55
C PHE A 79 -4.02 -2.01 -5.61
N CYS A 80 -5.28 -1.87 -5.21
CA CYS A 80 -6.40 -1.54 -6.07
C CYS A 80 -7.31 -0.52 -5.42
N PRO A 81 -7.18 0.76 -5.82
CA PRO A 81 -7.94 1.80 -5.20
C PRO A 81 -9.39 1.81 -5.62
N ARG A 82 -10.24 2.18 -4.65
CA ARG A 82 -11.66 2.35 -4.90
C ARG A 82 -11.88 3.34 -6.05
N GLY A 83 -12.74 2.97 -6.99
CA GLY A 83 -13.05 3.82 -8.15
C GLY A 83 -12.08 3.69 -9.33
N LEU A 84 -11.07 2.82 -9.25
CA LEU A 84 -10.28 2.35 -10.39
C LEU A 84 -10.45 0.84 -10.54
N THR A 85 -10.55 0.38 -11.78
CA THR A 85 -10.78 -1.03 -12.13
C THR A 85 -9.50 -1.81 -12.44
N CYS A 86 -8.34 -1.31 -12.01
CA CYS A 86 -7.02 -1.86 -12.34
C CYS A 86 -6.14 -1.92 -11.09
N MET A 87 -5.04 -2.69 -11.16
CA MET A 87 -4.09 -2.87 -10.07
C MET A 87 -2.76 -2.17 -10.33
N MET A 88 -2.19 -1.58 -9.29
CA MET A 88 -0.87 -0.95 -9.29
C MET A 88 0.10 -1.74 -8.41
N PRO A 89 1.39 -1.86 -8.80
CA PRO A 89 2.38 -2.52 -7.96
C PRO A 89 2.58 -1.72 -6.67
N CYS A 90 2.74 -2.42 -5.55
CA CYS A 90 3.17 -1.79 -4.31
C CYS A 90 4.64 -1.31 -4.43
N PRO A 91 4.98 -0.17 -3.83
CA PRO A 91 6.35 0.36 -3.86
C PRO A 91 7.29 -0.50 -3.02
N LEU A 92 8.59 -0.33 -3.25
CA LEU A 92 9.61 -0.93 -2.40
C LEU A 92 9.49 -0.44 -0.96
N GLY A 93 9.70 -1.36 -0.01
CA GLY A 93 9.48 -1.11 1.41
C GLY A 93 8.02 -1.20 1.86
N ALA A 94 7.08 -1.54 0.97
CA ALA A 94 5.72 -1.91 1.34
C ALA A 94 5.59 -3.39 1.74
N TYR A 95 4.51 -3.73 2.42
CA TYR A 95 4.04 -5.09 2.68
C TYR A 95 2.55 -5.17 2.34
N CYS A 96 2.25 -5.76 1.17
CA CYS A 96 0.91 -5.84 0.60
C CYS A 96 0.46 -7.30 0.45
N PRO A 97 0.12 -8.00 1.56
CA PRO A 97 -0.51 -9.31 1.49
C PRO A 97 -1.94 -9.24 0.94
N LEU A 98 -2.53 -10.41 0.66
CA LEU A 98 -3.97 -10.49 0.43
C LEU A 98 -4.71 -10.13 1.72
N GLY A 99 -5.78 -9.34 1.62
CA GLY A 99 -6.61 -9.00 2.76
C GLY A 99 -7.45 -10.19 3.22
N THR A 100 -7.77 -10.22 4.51
CA THR A 100 -8.64 -11.25 5.12
C THR A 100 -9.86 -10.59 5.73
N LEU A 101 -11.04 -11.15 5.51
CA LEU A 101 -12.27 -10.63 6.11
C LEU A 101 -12.27 -10.97 7.60
N ASN A 102 -12.42 -9.94 8.42
CA ASN A 102 -12.65 -10.08 9.84
C ASN A 102 -14.15 -10.16 10.09
N ASP A 103 -14.66 -11.37 10.35
CA ASP A 103 -16.11 -11.60 10.51
C ASP A 103 -16.72 -10.85 11.71
N THR A 104 -15.88 -10.43 12.68
CA THR A 104 -16.35 -9.70 13.86
C THR A 104 -16.58 -8.22 13.54
N THR A 105 -15.66 -7.60 12.79
CA THR A 105 -15.72 -6.16 12.46
C THR A 105 -16.36 -5.89 11.10
N GLY A 106 -16.42 -6.89 10.22
CA GLY A 106 -16.81 -6.77 8.81
C GLY A 106 -15.78 -6.04 7.94
N LEU A 107 -14.54 -5.88 8.44
CA LEU A 107 -13.46 -5.15 7.75
C LEU A 107 -12.42 -6.10 7.16
N CYS A 108 -11.71 -5.63 6.14
CA CYS A 108 -10.62 -6.36 5.51
C CYS A 108 -9.28 -6.04 6.17
N ASP A 109 -8.76 -6.94 6.99
CA ASP A 109 -7.45 -6.79 7.64
C ASP A 109 -6.32 -7.03 6.61
N PRO A 110 -5.22 -6.25 6.63
CA PRO A 110 -4.90 -5.14 7.53
C PRO A 110 -5.34 -3.75 7.02
N TYR A 111 -6.15 -3.67 5.96
CA TYR A 111 -6.44 -2.43 5.23
C TYR A 111 -7.71 -1.70 5.70
N PHE A 112 -8.48 -2.33 6.59
CA PHE A 112 -9.65 -1.79 7.28
C PHE A 112 -10.78 -1.23 6.38
N TYR A 113 -10.81 -1.56 5.09
CA TYR A 113 -11.95 -1.24 4.23
C TYR A 113 -13.08 -2.27 4.36
N GLN A 114 -14.31 -1.86 4.05
CA GLN A 114 -15.49 -2.71 4.06
C GLN A 114 -15.70 -3.38 2.70
N ILE A 115 -16.12 -4.65 2.71
CA ILE A 115 -16.69 -5.30 1.53
C ILE A 115 -18.10 -4.75 1.26
N THR A 116 -18.52 -4.68 0.00
CA THR A 116 -19.93 -4.33 -0.30
C THR A 116 -20.79 -5.59 -0.16
N PRO A 117 -21.74 -5.62 0.80
CA PRO A 117 -22.58 -6.80 1.01
C PRO A 117 -23.35 -7.16 -0.25
N GLY A 118 -23.43 -8.46 -0.56
CA GLY A 118 -24.14 -8.98 -1.72
C GLY A 118 -23.39 -8.88 -3.05
N LYS A 119 -22.19 -8.28 -3.08
CA LYS A 119 -21.36 -8.19 -4.30
C LYS A 119 -20.11 -9.05 -4.26
N SER A 120 -19.48 -9.15 -3.10
CA SER A 120 -18.35 -10.03 -2.85
C SER A 120 -18.38 -10.53 -1.41
N THR A 121 -17.88 -11.76 -1.20
CA THR A 121 -17.75 -12.37 0.13
C THR A 121 -16.29 -12.46 0.57
N ALA A 122 -15.36 -11.93 -0.23
CA ALA A 122 -13.93 -12.00 0.01
C ALA A 122 -13.29 -10.62 -0.04
N CYS A 123 -12.25 -10.44 0.76
CA CYS A 123 -11.40 -9.26 0.72
C CYS A 123 -10.46 -9.29 -0.48
N GLY A 124 -10.20 -8.10 -1.01
CA GLY A 124 -9.16 -7.86 -1.99
C GLY A 124 -7.78 -7.71 -1.34
N ALA A 125 -6.79 -7.26 -2.10
CA ALA A 125 -5.53 -6.75 -1.53
C ALA A 125 -5.72 -5.32 -1.00
N ALA A 126 -4.62 -4.58 -0.86
CA ALA A 126 -4.65 -3.22 -0.36
C ALA A 126 -5.48 -2.28 -1.26
N ASP A 127 -6.09 -1.27 -0.67
CA ASP A 127 -7.00 -0.34 -1.34
C ASP A 127 -6.43 1.06 -1.54
N SER A 128 -5.29 1.39 -0.96
CA SER A 128 -4.72 2.72 -1.12
C SER A 128 -3.26 2.74 -0.72
N TRP A 129 -2.49 3.55 -1.43
CA TRP A 129 -1.09 3.84 -1.09
C TRP A 129 -0.91 5.13 -0.26
N ALA A 130 -1.97 5.92 -0.09
CA ALA A 130 -1.87 7.35 0.17
C ALA A 130 -1.33 7.73 1.57
N ASP A 131 -0.24 8.51 1.56
CA ASP A 131 0.39 9.27 2.65
C ASP A 131 0.59 8.53 3.99
N ILE A 132 1.85 8.50 4.44
CA ILE A 132 2.30 7.95 5.73
C ILE A 132 1.48 8.50 6.92
N VAL A 133 0.84 9.67 6.74
CA VAL A 133 -0.03 10.34 7.72
C VAL A 133 -1.41 9.71 7.83
N THR A 134 -2.02 9.27 6.72
CA THR A 134 -3.41 8.78 6.69
C THR A 134 -3.51 7.27 6.54
N THR A 135 -2.52 6.63 5.91
CA THR A 135 -2.47 5.16 5.77
C THR A 135 -1.16 4.61 6.32
N ASN A 136 -1.27 3.85 7.41
CA ASN A 136 -0.12 3.18 8.02
C ASN A 136 0.07 1.76 7.49
N ASP A 137 -0.90 1.24 6.75
CA ASP A 137 -1.13 -0.20 6.63
C ASP A 137 -0.42 -0.86 5.45
N ILE A 138 0.03 -0.07 4.45
CA ILE A 138 0.80 -0.58 3.30
C ILE A 138 2.30 -0.63 3.59
N PHE A 139 2.84 0.27 4.40
CA PHE A 139 4.29 0.31 4.62
C PHE A 139 4.73 -0.88 5.46
N CYS A 140 5.95 -1.39 5.19
CA CYS A 140 6.56 -2.37 6.07
C CYS A 140 6.58 -1.83 7.51
N PRO A 141 5.99 -2.53 8.49
CA PRO A 141 5.80 -1.99 9.82
C PRO A 141 7.13 -1.80 10.55
N PRO A 142 7.23 -0.86 11.51
CA PRO A 142 8.44 -0.68 12.31
C PRO A 142 8.82 -1.98 13.04
N GLY A 143 10.12 -2.18 13.24
CA GLY A 143 10.65 -3.42 13.82
C GLY A 143 10.63 -4.61 12.84
N HIS A 144 10.28 -4.39 11.59
CA HIS A 144 10.34 -5.39 10.52
C HIS A 144 11.03 -4.82 9.28
N TYR A 145 11.55 -5.72 8.45
CA TYR A 145 12.01 -5.39 7.10
C TYR A 145 11.33 -6.29 6.07
N CYS A 146 11.09 -5.73 4.89
CA CYS A 146 10.32 -6.36 3.82
C CYS A 146 11.15 -6.35 2.53
N PRO A 147 11.94 -7.41 2.27
CA PRO A 147 12.81 -7.47 1.10
C PRO A 147 12.02 -7.58 -0.21
N SER A 148 10.75 -7.99 -0.12
CA SER A 148 9.77 -7.91 -1.19
C SER A 148 8.43 -7.44 -0.63
N THR A 149 7.52 -7.04 -1.52
CA THR A 149 6.20 -6.52 -1.14
C THR A 149 5.26 -7.57 -0.55
N THR A 150 5.67 -8.82 -0.46
CA THR A 150 4.87 -9.94 0.07
C THR A 150 5.57 -10.70 1.18
N GLN A 151 6.81 -10.34 1.53
CA GLN A 151 7.58 -10.96 2.58
C GLN A 151 7.89 -9.96 3.68
N LYS A 152 7.80 -10.41 4.93
CA LYS A 152 8.04 -9.60 6.12
C LYS A 152 8.84 -10.42 7.12
N TYR A 153 9.93 -9.86 7.61
CA TYR A 153 10.79 -10.49 8.62
C TYR A 153 10.96 -9.56 9.82
N ASN A 154 11.10 -10.14 11.01
CA ASN A 154 11.40 -9.38 12.21
C ASN A 154 12.84 -8.83 12.13
N CYS A 155 13.04 -7.62 12.65
CA CYS A 155 14.39 -7.07 12.81
C CYS A 155 15.19 -7.90 13.80
N SER A 156 16.44 -8.24 13.47
CA SER A 156 17.31 -9.01 14.35
C SER A 156 17.77 -8.18 15.54
N SER A 157 18.11 -8.85 16.65
CA SER A 157 18.73 -8.19 17.80
C SER A 157 20.05 -7.53 17.38
N GLY A 158 20.29 -6.29 17.78
CA GLY A 158 21.45 -5.52 17.34
C GLY A 158 21.27 -4.76 16.03
N HIS A 159 20.07 -4.82 15.44
CA HIS A 159 19.68 -4.08 14.24
C HIS A 159 18.45 -3.21 14.48
N TYR A 160 18.27 -2.22 13.61
CA TYR A 160 17.14 -1.31 13.61
C TYR A 160 16.46 -1.29 12.24
N CYS A 161 15.14 -1.39 12.26
CA CYS A 161 14.29 -1.41 11.08
C CYS A 161 13.23 -0.31 11.23
N ARG A 162 13.32 0.69 10.36
CA ARG A 162 12.32 1.76 10.28
C ARG A 162 11.10 1.27 9.55
N LYS A 163 9.99 1.97 9.72
CA LYS A 163 8.84 1.84 8.82
C LYS A 163 9.33 1.99 7.36
N GLY A 164 8.94 1.08 6.50
CA GLY A 164 9.37 1.05 5.09
C GLY A 164 10.77 0.47 4.85
N SER A 165 11.41 -0.16 5.84
CA SER A 165 12.69 -0.84 5.64
C SER A 165 12.56 -2.02 4.67
N THR A 166 13.38 -2.05 3.63
CA THR A 166 13.60 -3.25 2.79
C THR A 166 14.59 -4.22 3.42
N ASP A 167 15.48 -3.69 4.28
CA ASP A 167 16.57 -4.41 4.91
C ASP A 167 16.79 -3.90 6.34
N GLU A 168 17.41 -4.73 7.18
CA GLU A 168 17.79 -4.35 8.54
C GLU A 168 19.14 -3.61 8.59
N LYS A 169 19.27 -2.61 9.46
CA LYS A 169 20.51 -1.83 9.62
C LYS A 169 21.15 -2.07 10.99
N SER A 170 22.42 -2.43 11.03
CA SER A 170 23.14 -2.61 12.30
C SER A 170 23.30 -1.27 13.03
N TYR A 171 23.16 -1.29 14.37
CA TYR A 171 23.36 -0.07 15.18
C TYR A 171 24.77 0.52 15.01
N LEU A 172 25.78 -0.34 14.83
CA LEU A 172 27.16 0.08 14.67
C LEU A 172 27.40 0.88 13.38
N GLY A 173 26.59 0.65 12.33
CA GLY A 173 26.69 1.38 11.06
C GLY A 173 26.00 2.75 11.04
N LEU A 174 25.09 3.03 11.98
CA LEU A 174 24.32 4.28 12.00
C LEU A 174 25.13 5.49 12.52
N CYS A 175 26.09 5.27 13.43
CA CYS A 175 26.95 6.34 13.95
C CYS A 175 28.01 6.85 12.96
N PHE A 176 28.31 6.13 11.87
CA PHE A 176 29.32 6.58 10.89
C PHE A 176 28.73 7.40 9.73
N ALA A 177 27.41 7.37 9.51
CA ALA A 177 26.77 7.98 8.34
C ALA A 177 26.36 9.45 8.55
N THR A 178 26.10 9.86 9.79
CA THR A 178 26.03 11.29 10.13
C THR A 178 27.42 11.70 10.58
N GLY A 179 28.12 12.53 9.81
CA GLY A 179 29.39 13.15 10.21
C GLY A 179 29.26 14.12 11.40
N VAL A 180 28.45 13.78 12.40
CA VAL A 180 28.49 14.38 13.71
C VAL A 180 29.40 13.49 14.53
N GLN A 181 30.66 13.85 14.56
CA GLN A 181 31.64 13.30 15.47
C GLN A 181 31.23 13.72 16.89
N LEU A 182 30.29 12.99 17.49
CA LEU A 182 30.05 13.06 18.92
C LEU A 182 31.25 12.38 19.60
N PHE A 183 32.31 13.16 19.78
CA PHE A 183 33.25 12.95 20.86
C PHE A 183 32.44 13.06 22.16
N TRP A 184 31.99 11.93 22.70
CA TRP A 184 31.71 11.83 24.12
C TRP A 184 32.66 10.78 24.71
N PRO A 185 33.48 11.14 25.71
CA PRO A 185 34.43 10.21 26.31
C PRO A 185 33.64 9.13 27.04
N ILE A 186 33.92 7.88 26.70
CA ILE A 186 33.41 6.71 27.42
C ILE A 186 34.14 6.66 28.76
N HIS A 187 33.64 7.38 29.76
CA HIS A 187 33.94 7.05 31.15
C HIS A 187 33.01 5.91 31.56
N PHE A 188 33.57 4.69 31.53
CA PHE A 188 33.03 3.54 32.24
C PHE A 188 32.97 3.88 33.73
N ILE A 189 31.78 4.20 34.25
CA ILE A 189 31.53 4.17 35.70
C ILE A 189 30.68 2.93 35.96
N SER A 190 31.38 1.92 36.49
CA SER A 190 30.82 0.69 37.01
C SER A 190 29.79 0.98 38.10
N SER A 191 28.58 0.47 37.90
CA SER A 191 27.48 0.40 38.86
C SER A 191 27.93 -0.14 40.22
N LYS A 192 27.73 0.65 41.29
CA LYS A 192 27.26 0.17 42.61
C LYS A 192 26.48 1.30 43.32
N ASN A 193 25.37 0.89 43.95
CA ASN A 193 24.53 1.59 44.94
C ASN A 193 23.34 2.43 44.45
N VAL A 194 22.19 1.75 44.41
CA VAL A 194 20.95 2.04 45.18
C VAL A 194 20.91 3.39 45.90
N ILE A 195 19.89 4.20 45.62
CA ILE A 195 18.98 4.84 46.60
C ILE A 195 17.67 5.21 45.90
N GLN A 196 16.57 4.77 46.52
CA GLN A 196 15.16 5.05 46.20
C GLN A 196 14.80 6.52 46.47
N ILE A 197 13.83 7.04 45.72
CA ILE A 197 13.28 8.39 45.90
C ILE A 197 11.95 8.29 46.65
N SER A 198 11.94 8.73 47.90
CA SER A 198 10.92 9.57 48.55
C SER A 198 11.52 10.15 49.83
#